data_AF-A0AAE3HM25-F1
#
_entry.id   AF-A0AAE3HM25-F1
#
_cell.length_a   1.000
_cell.length_b   1.000
_cell.length_c   1.000
_cell.angle_alpha   90.00
_cell.angle_beta   90.00
_cell.angle_gamma   90.00
#
_symmetry.space_group_name_H-M   'P 1'
#
loop_
_entity.id
_entity.type
_entity.pdbx_description
1 polymer ?
#
loop_
_entity_poly.entity_id
_entity_poly.type
_entity_poly.pdbx_seq_one_letter_code
_entity_poly.pdbx_strand_id
1 'polypeptide(L)'
;MTQTVGFTELLTATDTDLVRLFYRIKSDPRDDFIIRINRVAEQLGLNHTQLICALGFNRHIRDLSDIHSVLGFKSYKLLMYRNNELFRTDTYRQLSIDNVIDIYAEHLEDEDIFAALRQLLKPRLDNIQARIADSDDPQLTICYRMEVHTIYTAGLADTAFAESRLAEPISRFRELASEVKVVADSGLLPPSNMFFMDSLSPGEKVSLIEQCGISRAMIENRLKNARISADERDQLENYI
;
A
#
# COMPACT_ATOMS: atom_id res chain seq x y z
N MET A 1 -28.22 -18.11 -11.06
CA MET A 1 -27.87 -16.72 -11.45
C MET A 1 -26.72 -16.32 -10.56
N THR A 2 -25.55 -16.10 -11.13
CA THR A 2 -24.38 -15.52 -10.44
C THR A 2 -24.71 -14.05 -10.21
N GLN A 3 -24.61 -13.58 -8.96
CA GLN A 3 -24.82 -12.16 -8.64
C GLN A 3 -23.45 -11.51 -8.70
N THR A 4 -23.17 -10.72 -9.73
CA THR A 4 -21.91 -9.99 -9.81
C THR A 4 -21.97 -8.82 -8.82
N VAL A 5 -21.06 -8.80 -7.86
CA VAL A 5 -20.86 -7.71 -6.89
C VAL A 5 -19.48 -7.12 -7.14
N GLY A 6 -19.39 -5.78 -7.20
CA GLY A 6 -18.10 -5.11 -7.34
C GLY A 6 -17.24 -5.28 -6.09
N PHE A 7 -15.91 -5.27 -6.25
CA PHE A 7 -14.98 -5.29 -5.10
C PHE A 7 -15.30 -4.14 -4.11
N THR A 8 -15.41 -2.91 -4.62
CA THR A 8 -15.71 -1.70 -3.85
C THR A 8 -17.10 -1.76 -3.23
N GLU A 9 -18.08 -2.34 -3.92
CA GLU A 9 -19.43 -2.55 -3.39
C GLU A 9 -19.39 -3.45 -2.14
N LEU A 10 -18.58 -4.52 -2.17
CA LEU A 10 -18.42 -5.41 -1.01
C LEU A 10 -17.61 -4.76 0.12
N LEU A 11 -16.56 -4.01 -0.22
CA LEU A 11 -15.70 -3.28 0.72
C LEU A 11 -16.49 -2.25 1.56
N THR A 12 -17.47 -1.60 0.93
CA THR A 12 -18.24 -0.49 1.51
C THR A 12 -19.65 -0.87 1.94
N ALA A 13 -20.08 -2.11 1.67
CA ALA A 13 -21.40 -2.60 2.00
C ALA A 13 -21.74 -2.42 3.49
N THR A 14 -22.98 -2.01 3.77
CA THR A 14 -23.50 -1.98 5.14
C THR A 14 -23.67 -3.39 5.70
N ASP A 15 -23.80 -3.51 7.02
CA ASP A 15 -24.13 -4.77 7.68
C ASP A 15 -25.35 -5.48 7.06
N THR A 16 -26.38 -4.70 6.73
CA THR A 16 -27.64 -5.15 6.16
C THR A 16 -27.45 -5.67 4.75
N ASP A 17 -26.64 -4.98 3.93
CA ASP A 17 -26.34 -5.40 2.56
C ASP A 17 -25.48 -6.65 2.54
N LEU A 18 -24.48 -6.74 3.44
CA LEU A 18 -23.67 -7.93 3.63
C LEU A 18 -24.52 -9.15 4.01
N VAL A 19 -25.42 -9.01 5.00
CA VAL A 19 -26.32 -10.10 5.41
C VAL A 19 -27.23 -10.53 4.25
N ARG A 20 -27.82 -9.58 3.52
CA ARG A 20 -28.67 -9.89 2.35
C ARG A 20 -27.91 -10.62 1.26
N LEU A 21 -26.67 -10.22 1.02
CA LEU A 21 -25.80 -10.83 0.02
C LEU A 21 -25.47 -12.27 0.42
N PHE A 22 -24.95 -12.46 1.64
CA PHE A 22 -24.49 -13.77 2.12
C PHE A 22 -25.62 -14.76 2.42
N TYR A 23 -26.83 -14.29 2.71
CA TYR A 23 -28.00 -15.17 2.86
C TYR A 23 -28.33 -15.97 1.59
N ARG A 24 -27.97 -15.45 0.42
CA ARG A 24 -28.21 -16.10 -0.88
C ARG A 24 -27.08 -17.04 -1.32
N ILE A 25 -25.94 -16.98 -0.63
CA ILE A 25 -24.75 -17.74 -0.98
C ILE A 25 -24.91 -19.19 -0.54
N LYS A 26 -24.67 -20.11 -1.47
CA LYS A 26 -24.64 -21.54 -1.16
C LYS A 26 -23.22 -21.93 -0.80
N SER A 27 -23.02 -22.40 0.43
CA SER A 27 -21.76 -23.00 0.88
C SER A 27 -22.03 -24.43 1.37
N ASP A 28 -21.17 -25.39 1.03
CA ASP A 28 -21.23 -26.75 1.60
C ASP A 28 -20.25 -26.81 2.79
N PRO A 29 -20.74 -27.09 4.01
CA PRO A 29 -19.89 -27.25 5.20
C PRO A 29 -18.85 -28.36 5.10
N ARG A 30 -18.96 -29.26 4.12
CA ARG A 30 -18.03 -30.36 3.86
C ARG A 30 -16.92 -29.98 2.87
N ASP A 31 -17.07 -28.87 2.16
CA ASP A 31 -16.01 -28.39 1.27
C ASP A 31 -14.76 -28.04 2.09
N ASP A 32 -13.60 -28.37 1.51
CA ASP A 32 -12.33 -27.83 1.97
C ASP A 32 -12.41 -26.30 2.07
N PHE A 33 -11.71 -25.76 3.05
CA PHE A 33 -11.75 -24.34 3.37
C PHE A 33 -11.44 -23.43 2.17
N ILE A 34 -10.42 -23.77 1.37
CA ILE A 34 -10.06 -22.96 0.19
C ILE A 34 -11.08 -23.13 -0.93
N ILE A 35 -11.58 -24.35 -1.15
CA ILE A 35 -12.62 -24.64 -2.14
C ILE A 35 -13.89 -23.85 -1.81
N ARG A 36 -14.26 -23.79 -0.53
CA ARG A 36 -15.43 -23.04 -0.08
C ARG A 36 -15.31 -21.56 -0.40
N ILE A 37 -14.21 -20.91 -0.01
CA ILE A 37 -13.98 -19.49 -0.30
C ILE A 37 -14.02 -19.25 -1.81
N ASN A 38 -13.38 -20.10 -2.61
CA ASN A 38 -13.37 -19.95 -4.07
C ASN A 38 -14.79 -20.05 -4.68
N ARG A 39 -15.62 -20.99 -4.20
CA ARG A 39 -17.02 -21.11 -4.64
C ARG A 39 -17.88 -19.91 -4.24
N VAL A 40 -17.62 -19.35 -3.06
CA VAL A 40 -18.31 -18.13 -2.61
C VAL A 40 -17.87 -16.93 -3.47
N ALA A 41 -16.57 -16.80 -3.71
CA ALA A 41 -16.02 -15.73 -4.55
C ALA A 41 -16.58 -15.81 -5.98
N GLU A 42 -16.62 -17.01 -6.57
CA GLU A 42 -17.20 -17.24 -7.89
C GLU A 42 -18.68 -16.85 -7.98
N GLN A 43 -19.47 -17.18 -6.94
CA GLN A 43 -20.89 -16.77 -6.87
C GLN A 43 -21.09 -15.25 -6.86
N LEU A 44 -20.10 -14.51 -6.36
CA LEU A 44 -20.06 -13.05 -6.29
C LEU A 44 -19.36 -12.40 -7.50
N GLY A 45 -18.78 -13.19 -8.40
CA GLY A 45 -17.97 -12.68 -9.51
C GLY A 45 -16.60 -12.12 -9.09
N LEU A 46 -16.09 -12.53 -7.93
CA LEU A 46 -14.79 -12.13 -7.39
C LEU A 46 -13.81 -13.31 -7.41
N ASN A 47 -12.52 -13.03 -7.29
CA ASN A 47 -11.53 -14.05 -6.94
C ASN A 47 -11.36 -14.18 -5.41
N HIS A 48 -10.64 -15.21 -4.98
CA HIS A 48 -10.37 -15.48 -3.55
C HIS A 48 -9.82 -14.26 -2.81
N THR A 49 -8.80 -13.62 -3.39
CA THR A 49 -8.10 -12.50 -2.76
C THR A 49 -9.01 -11.29 -2.66
N GLN A 50 -9.74 -10.97 -3.73
CA GLN A 50 -10.71 -9.88 -3.74
C GLN A 50 -11.79 -10.07 -2.69
N LEU A 51 -12.40 -11.27 -2.59
CA LEU A 51 -13.43 -11.56 -1.60
C LEU A 51 -12.91 -11.36 -0.17
N ILE A 52 -11.75 -11.96 0.14
CA ILE A 52 -11.20 -11.91 1.49
C ILE A 52 -10.75 -10.48 1.84
N CYS A 53 -10.12 -9.76 0.91
CA CYS A 53 -9.68 -8.39 1.15
C CYS A 53 -10.85 -7.41 1.30
N ALA A 54 -11.85 -7.49 0.43
CA ALA A 54 -13.03 -6.64 0.52
C ALA A 54 -13.76 -6.83 1.87
N LEU A 55 -13.95 -8.09 2.29
CA LEU A 55 -14.58 -8.37 3.57
C LEU A 55 -13.70 -8.01 4.77
N GLY A 56 -12.42 -8.38 4.74
CA GLY A 56 -11.51 -8.17 5.86
C GLY A 56 -11.31 -6.69 6.20
N PHE A 57 -11.38 -5.82 5.19
CA PHE A 57 -11.33 -4.37 5.39
C PHE A 57 -12.71 -3.71 5.52
N ASN A 58 -13.83 -4.43 5.32
CA ASN A 58 -15.15 -3.86 5.62
C ASN A 58 -15.35 -3.71 7.14
N ARG A 59 -15.60 -2.46 7.60
CA ARG A 59 -15.78 -2.13 9.03
C ARG A 59 -16.85 -2.96 9.75
N HIS A 60 -17.89 -3.39 9.05
CA HIS A 60 -19.02 -4.10 9.63
C HIS A 60 -18.78 -5.60 9.82
N ILE A 61 -17.75 -6.17 9.18
CA ILE A 61 -17.55 -7.63 9.18
C ILE A 61 -17.28 -8.19 10.58
N ARG A 62 -16.71 -7.37 11.49
CA ARG A 62 -16.29 -7.77 12.84
C ARG A 62 -17.40 -8.49 13.61
N ASP A 63 -18.62 -8.00 13.45
CA ASP A 63 -19.80 -8.42 14.20
C ASP A 63 -20.65 -9.47 13.46
N LEU A 64 -20.27 -9.85 12.23
CA LEU A 64 -21.06 -10.73 11.36
C LEU A 64 -20.54 -12.18 11.41
N SER A 65 -20.67 -12.82 12.57
CA SER A 65 -20.20 -14.21 12.81
C SER A 65 -20.74 -15.25 11.83
N ASP A 66 -21.93 -15.04 11.30
CA ASP A 66 -22.55 -15.95 10.34
C ASP A 66 -21.82 -15.91 8.99
N ILE A 67 -21.39 -14.73 8.56
CA ILE A 67 -20.60 -14.57 7.32
C ILE A 67 -19.24 -15.24 7.46
N HIS A 68 -18.58 -15.09 8.62
CA HIS A 68 -17.35 -15.84 8.92
C HIS A 68 -17.57 -17.34 8.74
N SER A 69 -18.67 -17.87 9.29
CA SER A 69 -19.00 -19.29 9.24
C SER A 69 -19.32 -19.78 7.82
N VAL A 70 -20.01 -18.97 7.00
CA VAL A 70 -20.27 -19.26 5.58
C VAL A 70 -18.97 -19.43 4.80
N LEU A 71 -17.94 -18.65 5.13
CA LEU A 71 -16.61 -18.76 4.53
C LEU A 71 -15.73 -19.84 5.16
N GLY A 72 -16.19 -20.48 6.25
CA GLY A 72 -15.45 -21.52 6.96
C GLY A 72 -14.46 -20.99 8.01
N PHE A 73 -14.49 -19.69 8.34
CA PHE A 73 -13.70 -19.14 9.43
C PHE A 73 -14.39 -19.35 10.78
N LYS A 74 -13.60 -19.77 11.78
CA LYS A 74 -14.12 -19.94 13.17
C LYS A 74 -14.23 -18.63 13.94
N SER A 75 -13.59 -17.57 13.46
CA SER A 75 -13.59 -16.25 14.12
C SER A 75 -13.12 -15.16 13.17
N TYR A 76 -13.49 -13.91 13.49
CA TYR A 76 -12.99 -12.71 12.82
C TYR A 76 -11.46 -12.66 12.78
N LYS A 77 -10.78 -13.06 13.86
CA LYS A 77 -9.32 -13.10 13.94
C LYS A 77 -8.69 -13.97 12.85
N LEU A 78 -9.30 -15.12 12.51
CA LEU A 78 -8.80 -15.98 11.45
C LEU A 78 -9.05 -15.40 10.06
N LEU A 79 -10.19 -14.71 9.87
CA LEU A 79 -10.44 -13.93 8.65
C LEU A 79 -9.35 -12.87 8.48
N MET A 80 -9.09 -12.07 9.52
CA MET A 80 -8.06 -11.04 9.49
C MET A 80 -6.65 -11.58 9.25
N TYR A 81 -6.32 -12.74 9.82
CA TYR A 81 -5.04 -13.38 9.53
C TYR A 81 -4.86 -13.68 8.04
N ARG A 82 -5.89 -14.27 7.40
CA ARG A 82 -5.86 -14.58 5.97
C ARG A 82 -5.90 -13.31 5.12
N ASN A 83 -6.71 -12.32 5.49
CA ASN A 83 -6.75 -10.99 4.87
C ASN A 83 -5.37 -10.35 4.85
N ASN A 84 -4.72 -10.25 6.01
CA ASN A 84 -3.42 -9.61 6.14
C ASN A 84 -2.33 -10.35 5.37
N GLU A 85 -2.40 -11.69 5.34
CA GLU A 85 -1.48 -12.51 4.57
C GLU A 85 -1.65 -12.27 3.06
N LEU A 86 -2.88 -12.31 2.54
CA LEU A 86 -3.16 -12.07 1.13
C LEU A 86 -2.83 -10.63 0.72
N PHE A 87 -3.21 -9.65 1.55
CA PHE A 87 -2.97 -8.25 1.28
C PHE A 87 -1.48 -7.92 1.21
N ARG A 88 -0.65 -8.48 2.10
CA ARG A 88 0.80 -8.18 2.06
C ARG A 88 1.54 -8.93 0.95
N THR A 89 1.07 -10.10 0.51
CA THR A 89 1.77 -10.96 -0.45
C THR A 89 1.28 -10.80 -1.90
N ASP A 90 0.04 -10.37 -2.12
CA ASP A 90 -0.47 -10.10 -3.47
C ASP A 90 0.12 -8.81 -4.03
N THR A 91 1.03 -8.99 -4.97
CA THR A 91 1.78 -7.91 -5.64
C THR A 91 1.09 -7.53 -6.95
N TYR A 92 -0.22 -7.28 -6.91
CA TYR A 92 -1.07 -6.96 -8.07
C TYR A 92 -1.38 -8.14 -9.01
N ARG A 93 -1.49 -9.36 -8.47
CA ARG A 93 -1.87 -10.53 -9.30
C ARG A 93 -3.36 -10.78 -9.28
N GLN A 94 -3.93 -10.77 -8.07
CA GLN A 94 -5.35 -11.00 -7.85
C GLN A 94 -6.05 -9.75 -7.33
N LEU A 95 -5.32 -8.85 -6.67
CA LEU A 95 -5.83 -7.58 -6.19
C LEU A 95 -5.27 -6.45 -7.07
N SER A 96 -6.11 -5.83 -7.92
CA SER A 96 -5.63 -4.75 -8.78
C SER A 96 -5.16 -3.54 -7.98
N ILE A 97 -4.39 -2.64 -8.60
CA ILE A 97 -4.02 -1.38 -7.96
C ILE A 97 -5.26 -0.56 -7.57
N ASP A 98 -6.32 -0.58 -8.37
CA ASP A 98 -7.58 0.11 -8.05
C ASP A 98 -8.21 -0.48 -6.77
N ASN A 99 -8.23 -1.80 -6.61
CA ASN A 99 -8.73 -2.44 -5.39
C ASN A 99 -7.90 -2.04 -4.14
N VAL A 100 -6.59 -1.88 -4.30
CA VAL A 100 -5.70 -1.45 -3.21
C VAL A 100 -5.96 0.00 -2.84
N ILE A 101 -6.14 0.88 -3.82
CA ILE A 101 -6.47 2.29 -3.61
C ILE A 101 -7.84 2.41 -2.92
N ASP A 102 -8.84 1.63 -3.33
CA ASP A 102 -10.14 1.60 -2.67
C ASP A 102 -10.02 1.22 -1.18
N ILE A 103 -9.21 0.19 -0.85
CA ILE A 103 -8.93 -0.19 0.55
C ILE A 103 -8.34 0.99 1.34
N TYR A 104 -7.41 1.75 0.74
CA TYR A 104 -6.78 2.89 1.40
C TYR A 104 -7.73 4.07 1.57
N ALA A 105 -8.66 4.29 0.63
CA ALA A 105 -9.56 5.42 0.64
C ALA A 105 -10.73 5.26 1.64
N GLU A 106 -11.31 4.06 1.73
CA GLU A 106 -12.61 3.84 2.41
C GLU A 106 -12.54 3.76 3.95
N HIS A 107 -11.34 3.77 4.54
CA HIS A 107 -11.15 3.42 5.96
C HIS A 107 -10.34 4.43 6.78
N LEU A 108 -10.35 5.70 6.37
CA LEU A 108 -9.75 6.78 7.17
C LEU A 108 -10.47 7.02 8.51
N GLU A 109 -11.74 6.60 8.61
CA GLU A 109 -12.58 6.83 9.79
C GLU A 109 -12.64 5.64 10.77
N ASP A 110 -12.17 4.45 10.36
CA ASP A 110 -12.12 3.27 11.23
C ASP A 110 -10.69 3.09 11.78
N GLU A 111 -10.47 3.52 13.03
CA GLU A 111 -9.14 3.54 13.65
C GLU A 111 -8.48 2.15 13.73
N ASP A 112 -9.26 1.09 13.90
CA ASP A 112 -8.73 -0.29 13.99
C ASP A 112 -8.25 -0.79 12.62
N ILE A 113 -9.03 -0.58 11.56
CA ILE A 113 -8.60 -0.91 10.19
C ILE A 113 -7.42 -0.04 9.79
N PHE A 114 -7.48 1.25 10.10
CA PHE A 114 -6.41 2.20 9.80
C PHE A 114 -5.09 1.79 10.47
N ALA A 115 -5.12 1.43 11.76
CA ALA A 115 -3.97 0.91 12.48
C ALA A 115 -3.46 -0.42 11.90
N ALA A 116 -4.36 -1.32 11.51
CA ALA A 116 -3.98 -2.57 10.86
C ALA A 116 -3.30 -2.32 9.50
N LEU A 117 -3.85 -1.43 8.67
CA LEU A 117 -3.26 -1.06 7.38
C LEU A 117 -1.84 -0.52 7.54
N ARG A 118 -1.62 0.41 8.48
CA ARG A 118 -0.28 0.96 8.78
C ARG A 118 0.76 -0.11 9.08
N GLN A 119 0.38 -1.16 9.81
CA GLN A 119 1.29 -2.28 10.11
C GLN A 119 1.60 -3.16 8.88
N LEU A 120 0.72 -3.17 7.89
CA LEU A 120 0.86 -3.99 6.68
C LEU A 120 1.63 -3.28 5.56
N LEU A 121 1.70 -1.95 5.57
CA LEU A 121 2.32 -1.15 4.50
C LEU A 121 3.76 -1.56 4.23
N LYS A 122 4.63 -1.59 5.25
CA LYS A 122 6.04 -1.92 5.05
C LYS A 122 6.22 -3.33 4.47
N PRO A 123 5.70 -4.40 5.09
CA PRO A 123 5.78 -5.75 4.52
C PRO A 123 5.22 -5.85 3.09
N ARG A 124 4.14 -5.12 2.78
CA ARG A 124 3.56 -5.09 1.44
C ARG A 124 4.50 -4.44 0.43
N LEU A 125 5.02 -3.24 0.73
CA LEU A 125 5.97 -2.55 -0.13
C LEU A 125 7.24 -3.38 -0.34
N ASP A 126 7.76 -4.01 0.71
CA ASP A 126 8.95 -4.86 0.62
C ASP A 126 8.72 -6.06 -0.32
N ASN A 127 7.54 -6.70 -0.29
CA ASN A 127 7.17 -7.76 -1.24
C ASN A 127 7.02 -7.27 -2.68
N ILE A 128 6.43 -6.07 -2.88
CA ILE A 128 6.31 -5.47 -4.21
C ILE A 128 7.69 -5.14 -4.77
N GLN A 129 8.57 -4.57 -3.97
CA GLN A 129 9.96 -4.23 -4.33
C GLN A 129 10.77 -5.47 -4.69
N ALA A 130 10.64 -6.56 -3.91
CA ALA A 130 11.26 -7.84 -4.25
C ALA A 130 10.79 -8.34 -5.63
N ARG A 131 9.48 -8.25 -5.91
CA ARG A 131 8.97 -8.63 -7.24
C ARG A 131 9.46 -7.72 -8.37
N ILE A 132 9.58 -6.41 -8.14
CA ILE A 132 10.15 -5.47 -9.12
C ILE A 132 11.62 -5.78 -9.37
N ALA A 133 12.39 -6.18 -8.35
CA ALA A 133 13.78 -6.57 -8.54
C ALA A 133 13.93 -7.80 -9.44
N ASP A 134 12.95 -8.71 -9.41
CA ASP A 134 12.95 -9.97 -10.16
C ASP A 134 12.15 -9.90 -11.49
N SER A 135 11.68 -8.72 -11.91
CA SER A 135 10.79 -8.58 -13.07
C SER A 135 11.06 -7.31 -13.86
N ASP A 136 11.06 -7.44 -15.19
CA ASP A 136 11.13 -6.30 -16.13
C ASP A 136 9.74 -5.75 -16.51
N ASP A 137 8.68 -6.11 -15.78
CA ASP A 137 7.32 -5.65 -16.08
C ASP A 137 7.14 -4.17 -15.70
N PRO A 138 7.00 -3.26 -16.70
CA PRO A 138 6.83 -1.84 -16.42
C PRO A 138 5.51 -1.54 -15.71
N GLN A 139 4.49 -2.40 -15.85
CA GLN A 139 3.21 -2.21 -15.17
C GLN A 139 3.37 -2.32 -13.65
N LEU A 140 4.25 -3.18 -13.15
CA LEU A 140 4.52 -3.29 -11.71
C LEU A 140 5.09 -2.00 -11.14
N THR A 141 5.97 -1.35 -11.89
CA THR A 141 6.55 -0.05 -11.48
C THR A 141 5.50 1.05 -11.45
N ILE A 142 4.59 1.06 -12.42
CA ILE A 142 3.46 2.01 -12.47
C ILE A 142 2.55 1.81 -11.25
N CYS A 143 2.13 0.57 -10.98
CA CYS A 143 1.28 0.24 -9.84
C CYS A 143 1.96 0.59 -8.51
N TYR A 144 3.24 0.26 -8.36
CA TYR A 144 4.02 0.59 -7.16
C TYR A 144 4.10 2.10 -6.92
N ARG A 145 4.37 2.90 -7.97
CA ARG A 145 4.35 4.36 -7.87
C ARG A 145 2.98 4.88 -7.43
N MET A 146 1.90 4.40 -8.06
CA MET A 146 0.53 4.79 -7.66
C MET A 146 0.26 4.46 -6.19
N GLU A 147 0.68 3.29 -5.73
CA GLU A 147 0.46 2.86 -4.37
C GLU A 147 1.24 3.70 -3.36
N VAL A 148 2.54 3.94 -3.59
CA VAL A 148 3.37 4.80 -2.74
C VAL A 148 2.75 6.19 -2.64
N HIS A 149 2.36 6.79 -3.77
CA HIS A 149 1.71 8.11 -3.77
C HIS A 149 0.43 8.09 -2.93
N THR A 150 -0.42 7.08 -3.11
CA THR A 150 -1.68 6.94 -2.37
C THR A 150 -1.46 6.79 -0.86
N ILE A 151 -0.44 6.04 -0.44
CA ILE A 151 -0.10 5.87 0.98
C ILE A 151 0.18 7.23 1.66
N TYR A 152 0.90 8.11 0.99
CA TYR A 152 1.20 9.44 1.52
C TYR A 152 0.01 10.40 1.41
N THR A 153 -0.68 10.43 0.26
CA THR A 153 -1.78 11.38 0.04
C THR A 153 -3.04 11.03 0.83
N ALA A 154 -3.28 9.75 1.14
CA ALA A 154 -4.36 9.29 2.01
C ALA A 154 -4.05 9.47 3.51
N GLY A 155 -2.84 9.92 3.89
CA GLY A 155 -2.46 10.08 5.30
C GLY A 155 -2.18 8.77 6.05
N LEU A 156 -2.03 7.66 5.33
CA LEU A 156 -1.64 6.38 5.92
C LEU A 156 -0.20 6.42 6.41
N ALA A 157 0.70 7.08 5.68
CA ALA A 157 2.05 7.38 6.15
C ALA A 157 2.07 8.52 7.16
N ASP A 158 2.79 8.32 8.26
CA ASP A 158 3.17 9.39 9.19
C ASP A 158 4.67 9.72 9.06
N THR A 159 5.14 10.71 9.82
CA THR A 159 6.54 11.12 9.81
C THR A 159 7.48 9.95 10.12
N ALA A 160 7.12 9.07 11.07
CA ALA A 160 7.95 7.93 11.45
C ALA A 160 8.09 6.91 10.31
N PHE A 161 7.01 6.65 9.59
CA PHE A 161 7.02 5.82 8.39
C PHE A 161 7.92 6.43 7.29
N ALA A 162 7.75 7.72 7.02
CA ALA A 162 8.56 8.44 6.02
C ALA A 162 10.06 8.40 6.37
N GLU A 163 10.42 8.73 7.62
CA GLU A 163 11.80 8.69 8.11
C GLU A 163 12.39 7.28 8.00
N SER A 164 11.63 6.25 8.38
CA SER A 164 12.07 4.85 8.23
C SER A 164 12.37 4.52 6.77
N ARG A 165 11.49 4.88 5.83
CA ARG A 165 11.69 4.60 4.40
C ARG A 165 12.87 5.37 3.81
N LEU A 166 13.08 6.63 4.20
CA LEU A 166 14.22 7.43 3.75
C LEU A 166 15.56 6.98 4.33
N ALA A 167 15.56 6.32 5.48
CA ALA A 167 16.77 5.75 6.10
C ALA A 167 17.18 4.40 5.47
N GLU A 168 16.26 3.66 4.86
CA GLU A 168 16.53 2.35 4.25
C GLU A 168 17.39 2.45 2.96
N PRO A 169 18.22 1.45 2.64
CA PRO A 169 19.05 1.43 1.42
C PRO A 169 18.25 1.01 0.18
N ILE A 170 17.19 1.76 -0.13
CA ILE A 170 16.18 1.45 -1.16
C ILE A 170 16.02 2.57 -2.18
N SER A 171 17.03 3.43 -2.34
CA SER A 171 16.99 4.63 -3.21
C SER A 171 16.45 4.33 -4.61
N ARG A 172 16.87 3.21 -5.22
CA ARG A 172 16.33 2.72 -6.51
C ARG A 172 14.80 2.73 -6.54
N PHE A 173 14.15 2.19 -5.51
CA PHE A 173 12.68 2.12 -5.47
C PHE A 173 12.04 3.46 -5.13
N ARG A 174 12.68 4.26 -4.26
CA ARG A 174 12.20 5.61 -3.95
C ARG A 174 12.23 6.53 -5.17
N GLU A 175 13.28 6.45 -5.97
CA GLU A 175 13.42 7.17 -7.24
C GLU A 175 12.33 6.76 -8.24
N LEU A 176 12.07 5.46 -8.41
CA LEU A 176 10.99 4.94 -9.28
C LEU A 176 9.63 5.52 -8.89
N ALA A 177 9.38 5.69 -7.59
CA ALA A 177 8.15 6.28 -7.08
C ALA A 177 8.20 7.80 -6.95
N SER A 178 9.34 8.45 -7.18
CA SER A 178 9.56 9.86 -6.82
C SER A 178 9.17 10.17 -5.36
N GLU A 179 9.48 9.24 -4.45
CA GLU A 179 8.96 9.23 -3.08
C GLU A 179 9.39 10.47 -2.27
N VAL A 180 10.62 10.95 -2.44
CA VAL A 180 11.12 12.16 -1.77
C VAL A 180 10.26 13.40 -2.06
N LYS A 181 9.74 13.50 -3.29
CA LYS A 181 8.83 14.58 -3.69
C LYS A 181 7.49 14.44 -2.99
N VAL A 182 6.94 13.23 -2.94
CA VAL A 182 5.64 12.97 -2.31
C VAL A 182 5.71 13.21 -0.79
N VAL A 183 6.82 12.85 -0.16
CA VAL A 183 7.07 13.13 1.27
C VAL A 183 7.14 14.65 1.52
N ALA A 184 7.79 15.40 0.62
CA ALA A 184 7.80 16.86 0.68
C ALA A 184 6.39 17.45 0.49
N ASP A 185 5.67 17.03 -0.54
CA ASP A 185 4.34 17.55 -0.90
C ASP A 185 3.29 17.25 0.19
N SER A 186 3.40 16.11 0.86
CA SER A 186 2.55 15.75 2.00
C SER A 186 2.88 16.52 3.27
N GLY A 187 3.97 17.30 3.28
CA GLY A 187 4.39 18.11 4.43
C GLY A 187 4.92 17.29 5.61
N LEU A 188 5.16 15.99 5.44
CA LEU A 188 5.66 15.12 6.51
C LEU A 188 7.10 15.46 6.90
N LEU A 189 7.94 15.79 5.91
CA LEU A 189 9.33 16.21 6.14
C LEU A 189 9.68 17.40 5.24
N PRO A 190 10.34 18.44 5.79
CA PRO A 190 10.80 19.57 4.98
C PRO A 190 11.84 19.12 3.93
N PRO A 191 11.75 19.60 2.67
CA PRO A 191 12.75 19.33 1.64
C PRO A 191 14.17 19.64 2.08
N SER A 192 14.35 20.75 2.83
CA SER A 192 15.65 21.14 3.37
C SER A 192 16.25 20.06 4.28
N ASN A 193 15.43 19.43 5.12
CA ASN A 193 15.92 18.40 6.05
C ASN A 193 16.31 17.14 5.26
N MET A 194 15.46 16.73 4.31
CA MET A 194 15.74 15.58 3.45
C MET A 194 17.01 15.78 2.62
N PHE A 195 17.21 16.97 2.05
CA PHE A 195 18.38 17.27 1.22
C PHE A 195 19.72 17.04 1.93
N PHE A 196 19.78 17.24 3.25
CA PHE A 196 21.00 17.01 4.04
C PHE A 196 21.15 15.58 4.57
N MET A 197 20.17 14.69 4.37
CA MET A 197 20.28 13.29 4.76
C MET A 197 21.33 12.57 3.91
N ASP A 198 22.16 11.77 4.57
CA ASP A 198 23.21 10.97 3.90
C ASP A 198 22.66 9.66 3.30
N SER A 199 21.43 9.27 3.66
CA SER A 199 20.77 8.07 3.14
C SER A 199 20.07 8.28 1.79
N LEU A 200 19.92 9.54 1.34
CA LEU A 200 19.38 9.87 0.03
C LEU A 200 20.48 9.79 -1.03
N SER A 201 20.13 9.23 -2.19
CA SER A 201 21.03 9.19 -3.34
C SER A 201 21.28 10.60 -3.91
N PRO A 202 22.34 10.76 -4.73
CA PRO A 202 22.53 11.96 -5.54
C PRO A 202 21.31 12.31 -6.40
N GLY A 203 20.71 11.32 -7.07
CA GLY A 203 19.52 11.52 -7.91
C GLY A 203 18.29 12.00 -7.12
N GLU A 204 18.09 11.50 -5.90
CA GLU A 204 17.03 11.99 -5.01
C GLU A 204 17.26 13.45 -4.59
N LYS A 205 18.51 13.85 -4.33
CA LYS A 205 18.86 15.23 -4.01
C LYS A 205 18.65 16.17 -5.21
N VAL A 206 18.98 15.71 -6.41
CA VAL A 206 18.66 16.44 -7.65
C VAL A 206 17.16 16.65 -7.79
N SER A 207 16.35 15.62 -7.55
CA SER A 207 14.88 15.74 -7.58
C SER A 207 14.38 16.78 -6.57
N LEU A 208 14.94 16.84 -5.36
CA LEU A 208 14.60 17.88 -4.39
C LEU A 208 14.97 19.29 -4.89
N ILE A 209 16.11 19.46 -5.56
CA ILE A 209 16.51 20.74 -6.16
C ILE A 209 15.52 21.19 -7.22
N GLU A 210 15.22 20.31 -8.17
CA GLU A 210 14.40 20.64 -9.33
C GLU A 210 12.93 20.86 -8.99
N GLN A 211 12.42 20.19 -7.95
CA GLN A 211 10.98 20.07 -7.73
C GLN A 211 10.52 20.56 -6.36
N CYS A 212 11.43 20.73 -5.39
CA CYS A 212 11.08 21.01 -3.99
C CYS A 212 11.74 22.29 -3.43
N GLY A 213 12.32 23.12 -4.29
CA GLY A 213 12.75 24.48 -3.93
C GLY A 213 14.02 24.56 -3.07
N ILE A 214 14.97 23.63 -3.22
CA ILE A 214 16.29 23.73 -2.57
C ILE A 214 17.04 24.93 -3.15
N SER A 215 17.49 25.83 -2.28
CA SER A 215 18.19 27.05 -2.71
C SER A 215 19.67 26.79 -3.00
N ARG A 216 20.26 27.62 -3.87
CA ARG A 216 21.71 27.60 -4.16
C ARG A 216 22.56 27.62 -2.88
N ALA A 217 22.17 28.41 -1.88
CA ALA A 217 22.87 28.48 -0.60
C ALA A 217 22.89 27.14 0.17
N MET A 218 21.82 26.33 0.05
CA MET A 218 21.79 24.99 0.63
C MET A 218 22.72 24.02 -0.12
N ILE A 219 22.76 24.12 -1.45
CA ILE A 219 23.67 23.32 -2.29
C ILE A 219 25.14 23.64 -1.95
N GLU A 220 25.48 24.94 -1.92
CA GLU A 220 26.81 25.42 -1.51
C GLU A 220 27.18 24.97 -0.10
N ASN A 221 26.22 24.89 0.82
CA ASN A 221 26.45 24.35 2.16
C ASN A 221 26.75 22.83 2.12
N ARG A 222 25.96 22.06 1.36
CA ARG A 222 26.16 20.61 1.24
C ARG A 222 27.53 20.27 0.63
N LEU A 223 27.98 21.02 -0.36
CA LEU A 223 29.30 20.84 -0.99
C LEU A 223 30.49 21.08 -0.05
N LYS A 224 30.29 21.81 1.07
CA LYS A 224 31.31 21.99 2.12
C LYS A 224 31.49 20.74 2.98
N ASN A 225 30.59 19.76 2.90
CA ASN A 225 30.73 18.50 3.62
C ASN A 225 31.91 17.70 3.05
N ALA A 226 32.93 17.45 3.89
CA ALA A 226 34.12 16.69 3.50
C ALA A 226 33.83 15.21 3.19
N ARG A 227 32.66 14.69 3.59
CA ARG A 227 32.23 13.29 3.39
C ARG A 227 31.29 13.11 2.20
N ILE A 228 30.99 14.16 1.45
CA ILE A 228 30.17 14.06 0.24
C ILE A 228 30.86 13.13 -0.77
N SER A 229 30.09 12.28 -1.44
CA SER A 229 30.64 11.41 -2.49
C SER A 229 31.05 12.25 -3.72
N ALA A 230 31.97 11.72 -4.53
CA ALA A 230 32.36 12.38 -5.78
C ALA A 230 31.16 12.54 -6.74
N ASP A 231 30.33 11.50 -6.87
CA ASP A 231 29.12 11.53 -7.70
C ASP A 231 28.10 12.58 -7.21
N GLU A 232 27.84 12.66 -5.89
CA GLU A 232 26.97 13.71 -5.35
C GLU A 232 27.55 15.10 -5.62
N ARG A 233 28.86 15.29 -5.42
CA ARG A 233 29.54 16.56 -5.69
C ARG A 233 29.41 16.98 -7.16
N ASP A 234 29.75 16.08 -8.08
CA ASP A 234 29.71 16.34 -9.52
C ASP A 234 28.28 16.72 -9.97
N GLN A 235 27.25 16.07 -9.42
CA GLN A 235 25.86 16.41 -9.73
C GLN A 235 25.45 17.77 -9.16
N LEU A 236 25.79 18.06 -7.90
CA LEU A 236 25.42 19.32 -7.23
C LEU A 236 26.13 20.53 -7.82
N GLU A 237 27.37 20.40 -8.32
CA GLU A 237 28.12 21.49 -8.95
C GLU A 237 27.45 22.00 -10.23
N ASN A 238 26.62 21.21 -10.91
CA ASN A 238 25.85 21.66 -12.08
C ASN A 238 24.74 22.68 -11.77
N TYR A 239 24.41 22.89 -10.49
CA TYR A 239 23.33 23.77 -10.03
C TYR A 239 23.85 25.06 -9.37
N ILE A 240 25.15 25.37 -9.52
CA ILE A 240 25.83 26.57 -8.99
C ILE A 240 26.34 27.43 -10.15
#